data_AF-A0A2G6N290-F1
#
_entry.id   AF-A0A2G6N290-F1
#
_cell.length_a   1.000
_cell.length_b   1.000
_cell.length_c   1.000
_cell.angle_alpha   90.00
_cell.angle_beta   90.00
_cell.angle_gamma   90.00
#
_symmetry.space_group_name_H-M   'P 1'
#
loop_
_entity.id
_entity.type
_entity.pdbx_description
1 polymer ?
#
loop_
_entity_poly.entity_id
_entity_poly.type
_entity_poly.pdbx_seq_one_letter_code
_entity_poly.pdbx_strand_id
1 'polypeptide(L)'
;MSELLDNKEEAEKAVVDWLNKKAKTKSKFYIKDFYSIFPDDKPRMIKKVVNKMVEDGVLEFWSSGSTTMYGLKGAGIQHSSEGEE
;
A
#
# COMPACT_ATOMS: atom_id res chain seq x y z
N MET A 1 19.64 0.21 -6.30
CA MET A 1 18.30 -0.41 -6.27
C MET A 1 18.45 -1.55 -5.30
N SER A 2 17.58 -1.65 -4.31
CA SER A 2 17.61 -2.78 -3.39
C SER A 2 17.34 -4.05 -4.18
N GLU A 3 18.05 -5.14 -3.85
CA GLU A 3 17.75 -6.48 -4.38
C GLU A 3 16.27 -6.85 -4.14
N LEU A 4 15.67 -6.30 -3.07
CA LEU A 4 14.28 -6.52 -2.72
C LEU A 4 13.30 -6.02 -3.80
N LEU A 5 13.62 -4.93 -4.50
CA LEU A 5 12.76 -4.34 -5.54
C LEU A 5 13.06 -4.93 -6.93
N ASP A 6 14.23 -5.54 -7.10
CA ASP A 6 14.56 -6.35 -8.27
C ASP A 6 13.67 -7.61 -8.32
N ASN A 7 13.40 -8.17 -7.13
CA ASN A 7 12.52 -9.32 -6.97
C ASN A 7 11.08 -8.90 -6.65
N LYS A 8 10.28 -8.65 -7.70
CA LYS A 8 8.89 -8.16 -7.60
C LYS A 8 8.04 -8.92 -6.57
N GLU A 9 8.10 -10.25 -6.59
CA GLU A 9 7.30 -11.08 -5.67
C GLU A 9 7.66 -10.83 -4.20
N GLU A 10 8.95 -10.62 -3.89
CA GLU A 10 9.38 -10.28 -2.53
C GLU A 10 8.97 -8.87 -2.15
N ALA A 11 9.08 -7.90 -3.05
CA ALA A 11 8.61 -6.53 -2.81
C ALA A 11 7.10 -6.52 -2.52
N GLU A 12 6.30 -7.20 -3.34
CA GLU A 12 4.85 -7.28 -3.18
C GLU A 12 4.48 -7.98 -1.87
N LYS A 13 5.16 -9.08 -1.54
CA LYS A 13 4.96 -9.80 -0.28
C LYS A 13 5.34 -8.95 0.93
N ALA A 14 6.44 -8.20 0.87
CA ALA A 14 6.87 -7.30 1.94
C ALA A 14 5.83 -6.18 2.17
N VAL A 15 5.26 -5.64 1.09
CA VAL A 15 4.16 -4.67 1.17
C VAL A 15 2.92 -5.28 1.82
N VAL A 16 2.50 -6.47 1.37
CA VAL A 16 1.31 -7.16 1.91
C VAL A 16 1.52 -7.54 3.38
N ASP A 17 2.69 -8.03 3.78
CA ASP A 17 3.01 -8.36 5.18
C ASP A 17 2.96 -7.11 6.07
N TRP A 18 3.59 -6.02 5.61
CA TRP A 18 3.60 -4.75 6.32
C TRP A 18 2.17 -4.20 6.48
N LEU A 19 1.38 -4.24 5.41
CA LEU A 19 -0.01 -3.84 5.45
C LEU A 19 -0.84 -4.74 6.36
N ASN A 20 -0.67 -6.06 6.34
CA ASN A 20 -1.38 -6.98 7.24
C ASN A 20 -1.06 -6.72 8.72
N LYS A 21 0.21 -6.43 9.03
CA LYS A 21 0.62 -6.00 10.38
C LYS A 21 -0.06 -4.71 10.80
N LYS A 22 -0.17 -3.75 9.89
CA LYS A 22 -0.74 -2.43 10.17
C LYS A 22 -2.26 -2.37 10.03
N ALA A 23 -2.88 -3.31 9.33
CA ALA A 23 -4.32 -3.43 9.08
C ALA A 23 -5.14 -3.52 10.37
N LYS A 24 -4.52 -3.98 11.47
CA LYS A 24 -5.11 -3.95 12.82
C LYS A 24 -5.35 -2.55 13.37
N THR A 25 -4.68 -1.54 12.82
CA THR A 25 -4.70 -0.15 13.31
C THR A 25 -5.25 0.83 12.28
N LYS A 26 -4.90 0.65 10.99
CA LYS A 26 -5.33 1.50 9.89
C LYS A 26 -5.47 0.68 8.62
N SER A 27 -6.47 0.98 7.82
CA SER A 27 -6.69 0.30 6.53
C SER A 27 -6.09 1.04 5.34
N LYS A 28 -5.71 2.32 5.51
CA LYS A 28 -5.24 3.21 4.45
C LYS A 28 -3.91 3.86 4.86
N PHE A 29 -2.94 3.87 3.96
CA PHE A 29 -1.58 4.38 4.16
C PHE A 29 -1.18 5.30 3.02
N TYR A 30 -0.39 6.33 3.31
CA TYR A 30 0.11 7.21 2.26
C TYR A 30 1.26 6.54 1.51
N ILE A 31 1.49 6.92 0.24
CA ILE A 31 2.65 6.44 -0.52
C ILE A 31 3.99 6.62 0.22
N LYS A 32 4.08 7.67 1.05
CA LYS A 32 5.26 7.98 1.87
C LYS A 32 5.51 6.94 2.96
N ASP A 33 4.47 6.28 3.46
CA ASP A 33 4.63 5.22 4.47
C ASP A 33 5.36 3.99 3.87
N PHE A 34 5.11 3.69 2.59
CA PHE A 34 5.79 2.60 1.87
C PHE A 34 7.29 2.86 1.69
N TYR A 35 7.74 4.12 1.80
CA TYR A 35 9.18 4.43 1.77
C TYR A 35 9.90 3.87 3.01
N SER A 36 9.17 3.60 4.10
CA SER A 36 9.75 2.92 5.27
C SER A 36 10.00 1.43 5.03
N ILE A 37 9.33 0.82 4.03
CA ILE A 37 9.54 -0.57 3.62
C ILE A 37 10.75 -0.67 2.70
N PHE A 38 10.92 0.34 1.84
CA PHE A 38 12.01 0.41 0.86
C PHE A 38 12.83 1.71 1.03
N PRO A 39 13.57 1.88 2.15
CA PRO A 39 14.30 3.12 2.43
C PRO A 39 15.43 3.40 1.44
N ASP A 40 16.00 2.35 0.86
CA ASP A 40 17.09 2.43 -0.13
C ASP A 40 16.61 2.60 -1.58
N ASP A 41 15.30 2.56 -1.81
CA ASP A 41 14.73 2.62 -3.16
C ASP A 41 14.16 3.97 -3.53
N LYS A 42 14.22 4.23 -4.83
CA LYS A 42 13.69 5.49 -5.37
C LYS A 42 12.17 5.49 -5.25
N PRO A 43 11.55 6.61 -4.86
CA PRO A 43 10.09 6.73 -4.72
C PRO A 43 9.35 6.41 -6.02
N ARG A 44 10.01 6.62 -7.17
CA ARG A 44 9.50 6.27 -8.50
C ARG A 44 9.31 4.75 -8.68
N MET A 45 10.19 3.93 -8.11
CA MET A 45 10.12 2.46 -8.18
C MET A 45 9.04 1.93 -7.24
N ILE A 46 9.01 2.45 -6.01
CA ILE A 46 7.98 2.10 -5.01
C ILE A 46 6.59 2.40 -5.58
N LYS A 47 6.39 3.60 -6.14
CA LYS A 47 5.13 3.96 -6.80
C LYS A 47 4.77 3.00 -7.93
N LYS A 48 5.74 2.50 -8.70
CA LYS A 48 5.50 1.55 -9.78
C LYS A 48 5.01 0.19 -9.25
N VAL A 49 5.62 -0.32 -8.18
CA VAL A 49 5.18 -1.57 -7.52
C VAL A 49 3.78 -1.40 -6.94
N VAL A 50 3.54 -0.34 -6.16
CA VAL A 50 2.23 -0.13 -5.53
C VAL A 50 1.13 0.05 -6.58
N ASN A 51 1.36 0.79 -7.67
CA ASN A 51 0.38 0.88 -8.76
C ASN A 51 0.15 -0.49 -9.43
N LYS A 52 1.21 -1.28 -9.66
CA LYS A 52 1.08 -2.63 -10.21
C LYS A 52 0.19 -3.50 -9.32
N MET A 53 0.36 -3.43 -8.00
CA MET A 53 -0.46 -4.17 -7.04
C MET A 53 -1.92 -3.68 -7.00
N VAL A 54 -2.18 -2.41 -7.31
CA VAL A 54 -3.55 -1.90 -7.50
C VAL A 54 -4.15 -2.46 -8.79
N GLU A 55 -3.38 -2.48 -9.89
CA GLU A 55 -3.80 -3.08 -11.16
C GLU A 55 -4.10 -4.58 -11.03
N ASP A 56 -3.26 -5.32 -10.29
CA ASP A 56 -3.46 -6.73 -9.95
C ASP A 56 -4.62 -6.95 -8.95
N GLY A 57 -5.20 -5.88 -8.40
CA GLY A 57 -6.30 -5.94 -7.46
C GLY A 57 -5.92 -6.53 -6.11
N VAL A 58 -4.64 -6.45 -5.73
CA VAL A 58 -4.15 -6.77 -4.38
C VAL A 58 -4.37 -5.59 -3.45
N LEU A 59 -4.14 -4.37 -3.95
CA LEU A 59 -4.32 -3.12 -3.23
C LEU A 59 -5.48 -2.31 -3.81
N GLU A 60 -6.05 -1.46 -2.97
CA GLU A 60 -6.96 -0.40 -3.38
C GLU A 60 -6.24 0.95 -3.34
N PHE A 61 -6.56 1.79 -4.31
CA PHE A 61 -6.09 3.16 -4.43
C PHE A 61 -7.19 4.13 -4.02
N TRP A 62 -6.85 5.10 -3.17
CA TRP A 62 -7.70 6.23 -2.84
C TRP A 62 -6.98 7.55 -3.12
N SER A 63 -7.67 8.45 -3.81
CA SER A 63 -7.23 9.84 -3.93
C SER A 63 -7.68 10.62 -2.69
N SER A 64 -6.73 11.19 -1.95
CA SER A 64 -7.01 12.00 -0.76
C SER A 64 -6.48 13.41 -0.99
N GLY A 65 -7.17 14.18 -1.84
CA GLY A 65 -6.82 15.56 -2.18
C GLY A 65 -5.45 15.68 -2.85
N SER A 66 -4.49 16.32 -2.18
CA SER A 66 -3.13 16.54 -2.70
C SER A 66 -2.21 15.31 -2.59
N THR A 67 -2.69 14.19 -2.06
CA THR A 67 -1.90 12.98 -1.82
C THR A 67 -2.67 11.71 -2.18
N THR A 68 -1.93 10.61 -2.29
CA THR A 68 -2.47 9.29 -2.67
C THR A 68 -2.32 8.32 -1.52
N MET A 69 -3.39 7.56 -1.27
CA MET A 69 -3.45 6.53 -0.23
C MET A 69 -3.66 5.16 -0.87
N TYR A 70 -3.11 4.15 -0.23
CA TYR A 70 -3.13 2.76 -0.65
C TYR A 70 -3.36 1.85 0.55
N GLY A 71 -3.87 0.66 0.31
CA GLY A 71 -4.22 -0.28 1.36
C GLY A 71 -4.68 -1.59 0.77
N LEU A 72 -4.82 -2.62 1.60
CA LEU A 72 -5.25 -3.93 1.14
C LEU A 72 -6.67 -3.84 0.58
N LYS A 73 -6.91 -4.53 -0.54
CA LYS A 73 -8.25 -4.63 -1.10
C LYS A 73 -9.21 -5.26 -0.08
N GLY A 74 -10.36 -4.61 0.12
CA GLY A 74 -11.36 -4.96 1.12
C GLY A 74 -11.11 -4.35 2.50
N ALA A 75 -9.90 -3.86 2.81
CA ALA A 75 -9.63 -3.22 4.10
C ALA A 75 -10.34 -1.85 4.23
N GLY A 76 -10.64 -1.20 3.10
CA GLY A 76 -11.41 0.05 3.06
C GLY A 76 -12.88 -0.08 3.46
N ILE A 77 -13.45 -1.29 3.33
CA ILE A 77 -14.86 -1.58 3.67
C ILE A 77 -15.03 -1.77 5.19
N GLN A 78 -13.96 -2.11 5.91
CA GLN A 78 -14.02 -2.43 7.34
C GLN A 78 -14.31 -1.21 8.25
N HIS A 79 -14.46 0.00 7.68
CA HIS A 79 -14.78 1.22 8.41
C HIS A 79 -16.02 1.98 7.87
N SER A 80 -16.88 1.30 7.09
CA SER A 80 -18.21 1.81 6.71
C SER A 80 -19.35 1.12 7.48
N SER A 81 -19.06 0.56 8.65
CA SER A 81 -20.08 0.17 9.61
C SER A 81 -20.05 1.13 10.79
N GLU A 82 -20.38 2.40 10.54
CA GLU A 82 -20.91 3.36 11.53
C GLU A 82 -21.22 4.68 10.81
N GLY A 83 -22.51 5.03 10.71
CA GLY A 83 -22.98 6.33 10.24
C GLY A 83 -23.95 6.34 9.05
N GLU A 84 -24.87 5.37 8.98
CA GLU A 84 -26.20 5.69 8.44
C GLU A 84 -26.97 6.43 9.54
N GLU A 85 -26.96 7.76 9.54
CA GLU A 85 -28.04 8.66 10.04
C GLU A 85 -27.98 9.99 9.29
#